data_AF-A0A7W0FV27-F1
#
_entry.id   AF-A0A7W0FV27-F1
#
_cell.length_a   1.000
_cell.length_b   1.000
_cell.length_c   1.000
_cell.angle_alpha   90.00
_cell.angle_beta   90.00
_cell.angle_gamma   90.00
#
_symmetry.space_group_name_H-M   'P 1'
#
loop_
_entity.id
_entity.type
_entity.pdbx_description
1 polymer ?
#
loop_
_entity_poly.entity_id
_entity_poly.type
_entity_poly.pdbx_seq_one_letter_code
_entity_poly.pdbx_strand_id
1 'polypeptide(L)'
;MNPLPTNKMKSLEIMDDQITLSLQNKSEQSFGRTYTTLNNIGQSTEYEKILQIAFKDEVTVDIPDSSKLPKSITDLNSKKPCRPCRPRWNPQEKKITSTEDFKKEIKFFFSTFNKDIQKISEDLSKITFENLKPHEIVDIVFENSSVVNIPLLLNAVFINYPSFTLSSYNEIRRKIVEDKQYLLTNNSVIEMLKEHDLDQHVEKVAGCYDLAYLMNHPHIYQLAPEPVSTSEYTLNFLWVNLDPQDRIQNLAQNIFKDGLEISENAECIKHPETLRKLEETEKSLEKEELASWNKIKNSFTYRISKWADVHPNAQINIWFDSALVTQKALEETFEMMKNISESRKVNLMLRDIRQMPDIDSEIEHSLHPATQLFYRVDMLKALIADHLIISSEELAKYCVISDIDIEPMPREQLFDKRTLEYLSLNGYVFNRNGLGDFENSFFIFNKEKENLAEIHYETIIEKTALQLIESRNYFNIRTLKFDYVLGAQFVYGRYPQFRKRMGEKDYGNELQCPRKVVKCPKSQFNWGGSFSKTVFQSETFRFKGKCNIPYTQHGRNYNKEGEEGIIKHLEMWQSDPLDLTQ
;
A
#
# COMPACT_ATOMS: atom_id res chain seq x y z
N MET A 1 -15.72 12.44 46.30
CA MET A 1 -16.07 11.68 45.08
C MET A 1 -17.57 11.85 44.87
N ASN A 2 -17.97 12.62 43.85
CA ASN A 2 -19.37 12.84 43.49
C ASN A 2 -19.69 12.00 42.25
N PRO A 3 -20.84 11.30 42.17
CA PRO A 3 -21.21 10.58 40.97
C PRO A 3 -21.84 11.52 39.93
N LEU A 4 -21.48 11.31 38.66
CA LEU A 4 -22.03 11.99 37.49
C LEU A 4 -23.42 11.41 37.10
N PRO A 5 -24.30 12.21 36.48
CA PRO A 5 -25.70 11.84 36.24
C PRO A 5 -25.89 11.05 34.94
N THR A 6 -26.77 10.05 34.99
CA THR A 6 -27.24 9.25 33.86
C THR A 6 -28.33 9.99 33.07
N ASN A 7 -28.09 10.24 31.79
CA ASN A 7 -29.09 10.80 30.87
C ASN A 7 -29.96 9.67 30.28
N LYS A 8 -31.28 9.77 30.50
CA LYS A 8 -32.31 8.93 29.89
C LYS A 8 -32.54 9.36 28.43
N MET A 9 -32.33 8.45 27.48
CA MET A 9 -32.84 8.61 26.10
C MET A 9 -34.36 8.41 26.06
N LYS A 10 -35.05 9.32 25.36
CA LYS A 10 -36.48 9.24 25.03
C LYS A 10 -36.68 8.35 23.80
N SER A 11 -37.59 7.39 23.89
CA SER A 11 -38.11 6.60 22.78
C SER A 11 -38.97 7.45 21.84
N LEU A 12 -38.75 7.35 20.53
CA LEU A 12 -39.65 7.85 19.49
C LEU A 12 -40.56 6.70 19.02
N GLU A 13 -41.87 6.92 19.05
CA GLU A 13 -42.87 6.08 18.38
C GLU A 13 -42.93 6.43 16.89
N ILE A 14 -43.00 5.42 16.02
CA ILE A 14 -43.21 5.55 14.58
C ILE A 14 -44.67 5.13 14.29
N MET A 15 -45.42 5.98 13.61
CA MET A 15 -46.74 5.65 13.05
C MET A 15 -46.59 5.15 11.61
N ASP A 16 -47.21 4.00 11.33
CA ASP A 16 -47.41 3.42 10.00
C ASP A 16 -48.40 4.25 9.18
N ASP A 17 -48.13 4.42 7.88
CA ASP A 17 -49.18 4.68 6.91
C ASP A 17 -48.90 3.98 5.56
N GLN A 18 -49.95 3.31 5.07
CA GLN A 18 -50.02 2.53 3.85
C GLN A 18 -50.20 3.41 2.62
N ILE A 19 -49.45 3.16 1.54
CA ILE A 19 -49.89 3.49 0.17
C ILE A 19 -49.51 2.35 -0.79
N THR A 20 -50.56 1.77 -1.39
CA THR A 20 -50.48 0.88 -2.56
C THR A 20 -50.70 1.73 -3.81
N LEU A 21 -49.85 1.63 -4.84
CA LEU A 21 -50.25 1.92 -6.23
C LEU A 21 -49.26 1.37 -7.27
N SER A 22 -49.85 1.13 -8.44
CA SER A 22 -49.58 0.10 -9.44
C SER A 22 -48.46 0.39 -10.44
N LEU A 23 -47.78 -0.68 -10.86
CA LEU A 23 -46.89 -0.80 -12.01
C LEU A 23 -47.60 -0.58 -13.36
N GLN A 24 -46.96 0.15 -14.29
CA GLN A 24 -47.04 -0.12 -15.72
C GLN A 24 -45.72 0.24 -16.44
N ASN A 25 -45.32 -0.69 -17.31
CA ASN A 25 -44.06 -0.84 -18.04
C ASN A 25 -43.64 0.35 -18.93
N LYS A 26 -42.32 0.52 -19.11
CA LYS A 26 -41.71 0.73 -20.44
C LYS A 26 -40.20 0.44 -20.45
N SER A 27 -39.79 -0.06 -21.60
CA SER A 27 -38.62 -0.87 -21.94
C SER A 27 -37.27 -0.15 -21.98
N GLU A 28 -36.25 -0.98 -21.81
CA GLU A 28 -34.81 -0.75 -21.87
C GLU A 28 -34.29 -0.19 -23.21
N GLN A 29 -33.27 0.68 -23.11
CA GLN A 29 -32.10 0.71 -24.00
C GLN A 29 -31.04 1.62 -23.35
N SER A 30 -29.97 1.03 -22.81
CA SER A 30 -28.80 1.79 -22.35
C SER A 30 -27.50 1.19 -22.89
N PHE A 31 -26.83 1.99 -23.72
CA PHE A 31 -25.49 1.78 -24.23
C PHE A 31 -24.45 1.81 -23.10
N GLY A 32 -23.80 0.68 -22.83
CA GLY A 32 -22.57 0.62 -22.03
C GLY A 32 -21.36 0.96 -22.89
N ARG A 33 -20.67 2.07 -22.61
CA ARG A 33 -19.33 2.35 -23.16
C ARG A 33 -18.26 1.79 -22.22
N THR A 34 -17.57 0.75 -22.67
CA THR A 34 -16.35 0.25 -22.04
C THR A 34 -15.18 1.18 -22.38
N TYR A 35 -14.56 1.81 -21.39
CA TYR A 35 -13.28 2.50 -21.56
C TYR A 35 -12.16 1.48 -21.36
N THR A 36 -11.61 0.97 -22.46
CA THR A 36 -10.38 0.16 -22.43
C THR A 36 -9.20 1.11 -22.44
N THR A 37 -8.55 1.32 -21.29
CA THR A 37 -7.22 1.96 -21.28
C THR A 37 -6.18 0.89 -21.57
N LEU A 38 -5.57 0.97 -22.76
CA LEU A 38 -4.42 0.16 -23.17
C LEU A 38 -3.21 0.54 -22.29
N ASN A 39 -2.95 -0.28 -21.27
CA ASN A 39 -1.62 -0.43 -20.67
C ASN A 39 -1.35 -1.92 -20.50
N ASN A 40 -1.31 -2.63 -21.64
CA ASN A 40 -0.76 -3.96 -21.77
C ASN A 40 0.10 -3.96 -23.03
N ILE A 41 1.28 -3.35 -22.92
CA ILE A 41 2.44 -3.72 -23.73
C ILE A 41 3.58 -3.80 -22.73
N GLY A 42 3.92 -5.03 -22.34
CA GLY A 42 5.21 -5.31 -21.73
C GLY A 42 6.28 -4.65 -22.58
N GLN A 43 7.20 -3.99 -21.90
CA GLN A 43 8.44 -3.44 -22.44
C GLN A 43 8.90 -4.31 -23.61
N SER A 44 8.75 -3.81 -24.83
CA SER A 44 9.11 -4.61 -25.99
C SER A 44 10.63 -4.77 -25.97
N THR A 45 11.06 -6.02 -26.08
CA THR A 45 12.43 -6.43 -26.42
C THR A 45 12.98 -5.73 -27.68
N GLU A 46 12.14 -4.99 -28.39
CA GLU A 46 12.48 -4.20 -29.58
C GLU A 46 13.16 -2.88 -29.21
N TYR A 47 12.81 -2.25 -28.07
CA TYR A 47 13.44 -1.00 -27.64
C TYR A 47 14.89 -1.21 -27.16
N GLU A 48 15.17 -2.35 -26.51
CA GLU A 48 16.54 -2.75 -26.17
C GLU A 48 17.36 -3.15 -27.41
N LYS A 49 16.72 -3.74 -28.43
CA LYS A 49 17.37 -4.03 -29.72
C LYS A 49 17.75 -2.75 -30.47
N ILE A 50 16.90 -1.72 -30.44
CA ILE A 50 17.19 -0.43 -31.08
C ILE A 50 18.37 0.27 -30.40
N LEU A 51 18.47 0.21 -29.07
CA LEU A 51 19.63 0.74 -28.35
C LEU A 51 20.90 -0.06 -28.63
N GLN A 52 20.84 -1.39 -28.77
CA GLN A 52 22.02 -2.20 -29.14
C GLN A 52 22.47 -2.01 -30.59
N ILE A 53 21.55 -1.70 -31.52
CA ILE A 53 21.86 -1.41 -32.93
C ILE A 53 22.50 -0.03 -33.08
N ALA A 54 22.17 0.94 -32.22
CA ALA A 54 22.77 2.28 -32.26
C ALA A 54 24.24 2.34 -31.78
N PHE A 55 24.74 1.29 -31.14
CA PHE A 55 26.11 1.25 -30.56
C PHE A 55 27.05 0.23 -31.20
N LYS A 56 26.70 -0.35 -32.36
CA LYS A 56 27.63 -1.14 -33.16
C LYS A 56 27.74 -0.56 -34.56
N ASP A 57 28.94 -0.11 -34.89
CA ASP A 57 29.31 0.30 -36.24
C ASP A 57 29.06 -0.84 -37.25
N GLU A 58 28.58 -0.42 -38.43
CA GLU A 58 28.42 -1.17 -39.68
C GLU A 58 27.32 -2.25 -39.75
N VAL A 59 26.07 -1.81 -40.01
CA VAL A 59 25.13 -2.56 -40.89
C VAL A 59 24.26 -1.57 -41.68
N THR A 60 24.41 -1.54 -43.00
CA THR A 60 23.44 -0.95 -43.94
C THR A 60 22.23 -1.88 -44.09
N VAL A 61 21.03 -1.37 -43.81
CA VAL A 61 19.76 -2.06 -44.08
C VAL A 61 18.93 -1.22 -45.05
N ASP A 62 18.51 -1.81 -46.16
CA ASP A 62 17.62 -1.19 -47.15
C ASP A 62 16.20 -0.98 -46.59
N ILE A 63 15.68 0.23 -46.72
CA ILE A 63 14.31 0.60 -46.34
C ILE A 63 13.40 0.42 -47.56
N PRO A 64 12.28 -0.32 -47.47
CA PRO A 64 11.34 -0.44 -48.58
C PRO A 64 10.47 0.82 -48.75
N ASP A 65 10.18 1.11 -50.01
CA ASP A 65 9.47 2.27 -50.54
C ASP A 65 8.07 2.49 -49.95
N SER A 66 7.81 3.70 -49.47
CA SER A 66 6.60 4.12 -48.74
C SER A 66 5.42 4.53 -49.65
N SER A 67 5.48 4.17 -50.94
CA SER A 67 4.54 4.64 -51.97
C SER A 67 3.17 3.95 -52.03
N LYS A 68 2.76 3.15 -51.02
CA LYS A 68 1.46 2.45 -51.02
C LYS A 68 0.74 2.46 -49.67
N LEU A 69 -0.05 3.50 -49.39
CA LEU A 69 -1.18 3.43 -48.44
C LEU A 69 -2.37 4.28 -48.97
N PRO A 70 -3.63 3.81 -48.90
CA PRO A 70 -4.75 4.45 -49.56
C PRO A 70 -5.30 5.66 -48.79
N LYS A 71 -5.85 6.62 -49.55
CA LYS A 71 -6.55 7.81 -49.05
C LYS A 71 -7.98 7.51 -48.58
N SER A 72 -8.39 8.33 -47.59
CA SER A 72 -9.75 8.76 -47.22
C SER A 72 -10.55 7.92 -46.23
N ILE A 73 -11.11 8.59 -45.23
CA ILE A 73 -12.55 8.88 -45.09
C ILE A 73 -12.73 10.10 -44.16
N THR A 74 -13.56 11.03 -44.60
CA THR A 74 -13.96 12.28 -43.96
C THR A 74 -15.18 12.14 -43.03
N ASP A 75 -15.24 13.08 -42.08
CA ASP A 75 -16.41 13.64 -41.40
C ASP A 75 -17.29 12.76 -40.49
N LEU A 76 -17.38 13.18 -39.21
CA LEU A 76 -18.64 13.34 -38.50
C LEU A 76 -18.48 14.31 -37.31
N ASN A 77 -19.11 15.48 -37.46
CA ASN A 77 -19.27 16.51 -36.46
C ASN A 77 -20.10 16.02 -35.26
N SER A 78 -19.57 16.14 -34.04
CA SER A 78 -20.41 16.30 -32.85
C SER A 78 -19.76 17.28 -31.86
N LYS A 79 -20.42 18.43 -31.66
CA LYS A 79 -20.04 19.47 -30.70
C LYS A 79 -20.19 18.93 -29.28
N LYS A 80 -19.06 18.61 -28.63
CA LYS A 80 -18.99 18.48 -27.16
C LYS A 80 -18.55 19.81 -26.56
N PRO A 81 -19.03 20.18 -25.36
CA PRO A 81 -18.54 21.37 -24.66
C PRO A 81 -17.05 21.18 -24.36
N CYS A 82 -16.23 22.09 -24.89
CA CYS A 82 -14.79 22.12 -24.64
C CYS A 82 -14.56 22.30 -23.13
N ARG A 83 -13.91 21.31 -22.50
CA ARG A 83 -13.21 21.53 -21.23
C ARG A 83 -12.28 22.73 -21.43
N PRO A 84 -12.07 23.60 -20.43
CA PRO A 84 -11.09 24.68 -20.54
C PRO A 84 -9.76 24.07 -20.99
N CYS A 85 -9.32 24.45 -22.19
CA CYS A 85 -8.04 24.00 -22.72
C CYS A 85 -6.97 24.40 -21.70
N ARG A 86 -6.15 23.44 -21.25
CA ARG A 86 -4.95 23.77 -20.48
C ARG A 86 -4.18 24.82 -21.29
N PRO A 87 -3.66 25.89 -20.65
CA PRO A 87 -2.92 26.92 -21.36
C PRO A 87 -1.82 26.24 -22.19
N ARG A 88 -1.85 26.47 -23.51
CA ARG A 88 -0.84 25.95 -24.43
C ARG A 88 0.45 26.65 -24.05
N TRP A 89 1.42 25.91 -23.53
CA TRP A 89 2.76 26.46 -23.33
C TRP A 89 3.28 26.94 -24.66
N ASN A 90 3.53 28.23 -24.75
CA ASN A 90 4.19 28.84 -25.88
C ASN A 90 5.61 29.13 -25.42
N PRO A 91 6.63 28.39 -25.90
CA PRO A 91 8.02 28.75 -25.69
C PRO A 91 8.34 29.98 -26.52
N GLN A 92 7.73 31.12 -26.17
CA GLN A 92 8.35 32.40 -26.48
C GLN A 92 9.60 32.46 -25.61
N GLU A 93 10.75 32.72 -26.23
CA GLU A 93 12.10 32.79 -25.65
C GLU A 93 12.12 33.39 -24.25
N LYS A 94 11.82 32.57 -23.25
CA LYS A 94 11.80 32.99 -21.86
C LYS A 94 13.23 32.85 -21.41
N LYS A 95 13.97 33.95 -21.42
CA LYS A 95 15.35 33.98 -20.90
C LYS A 95 15.32 33.54 -19.44
N ILE A 96 15.90 32.38 -19.16
CA ILE A 96 16.12 31.92 -17.79
C ILE A 96 17.37 32.61 -17.29
N THR A 97 17.17 33.67 -16.53
CA THR A 97 18.28 34.49 -16.02
C THR A 97 18.77 34.05 -14.65
N SER A 98 18.07 33.13 -13.98
CA SER A 98 18.39 32.71 -12.62
C SER A 98 18.13 31.22 -12.37
N THR A 99 18.78 30.68 -11.33
CA THR A 99 18.54 29.34 -10.77
C THR A 99 17.06 29.12 -10.42
N GLU A 100 16.38 30.12 -9.87
CA GLU A 100 14.98 29.99 -9.45
C GLU A 100 14.01 29.97 -10.63
N ASP A 101 14.33 30.66 -11.71
CA ASP A 101 13.57 30.56 -12.95
C ASP A 101 13.71 29.14 -13.54
N PHE A 102 14.91 28.56 -13.48
CA PHE A 102 15.15 27.20 -13.96
C PHE A 102 14.40 26.14 -13.12
N LYS A 103 14.43 26.25 -11.78
CA LYS A 103 13.66 25.37 -10.89
C LYS A 103 12.15 25.38 -11.19
N LYS A 104 11.59 26.56 -11.49
CA LYS A 104 10.18 26.68 -11.88
C LYS A 104 9.91 26.04 -13.25
N GLU A 105 10.79 26.25 -14.22
CA GLU A 105 10.60 25.72 -15.57
C GLU A 105 10.78 24.19 -15.61
N ILE A 106 11.74 23.61 -14.87
CA ILE A 106 11.91 22.15 -14.73
C ILE A 106 10.62 21.45 -14.29
N LYS A 107 9.87 22.03 -13.34
CA LYS A 107 8.58 21.49 -12.93
C LYS A 107 7.55 21.54 -14.06
N PHE A 108 7.60 22.57 -14.88
CA PHE A 108 6.68 22.78 -16.00
C PHE A 108 6.93 21.79 -17.15
N PHE A 109 8.20 21.52 -17.48
CA PHE A 109 8.60 20.56 -18.52
C PHE A 109 7.82 19.24 -18.39
N PHE A 110 7.75 18.69 -17.18
CA PHE A 110 7.15 17.37 -16.97
C PHE A 110 5.63 17.35 -16.91
N SER A 111 5.00 18.49 -16.64
CA SER A 111 3.54 18.59 -16.72
C SER A 111 3.01 18.56 -18.15
N THR A 112 3.88 18.77 -19.14
CA THR A 112 3.50 19.09 -20.53
C THR A 112 4.01 18.09 -21.58
N PHE A 113 5.10 17.35 -21.31
CA PHE A 113 5.76 16.52 -22.34
C PHE A 113 5.59 15.01 -22.13
N ASN A 114 5.18 14.33 -23.20
CA ASN A 114 5.24 12.87 -23.35
C ASN A 114 6.69 12.43 -23.59
N LYS A 115 7.54 12.39 -22.55
CA LYS A 115 8.85 11.70 -22.50
C LYS A 115 9.75 11.74 -23.76
N ASP A 116 9.68 12.78 -24.59
CA ASP A 116 10.47 12.90 -25.82
C ASP A 116 11.79 13.62 -25.50
N ILE A 117 12.88 12.85 -25.47
CA ILE A 117 14.22 13.37 -25.14
C ILE A 117 14.68 14.42 -26.16
N GLN A 118 14.38 14.25 -27.45
CA GLN A 118 14.81 15.22 -28.47
C GLN A 118 14.13 16.56 -28.22
N LYS A 119 12.82 16.54 -27.98
CA LYS A 119 12.08 17.76 -27.66
C LYS A 119 12.54 18.40 -26.34
N ILE A 120 12.77 17.61 -25.30
CA ILE A 120 13.32 18.11 -24.02
C ILE A 120 14.70 18.75 -24.26
N SER A 121 15.55 18.12 -25.07
CA SER A 121 16.87 18.63 -25.43
C SER A 121 16.80 19.92 -26.24
N GLU A 122 15.89 20.00 -27.22
CA GLU A 122 15.64 21.21 -28.01
C GLU A 122 15.10 22.36 -27.15
N ASP A 123 14.21 22.05 -26.21
CA ASP A 123 13.62 23.08 -25.35
C ASP A 123 14.61 23.51 -24.25
N LEU A 124 15.45 22.59 -23.74
CA LEU A 124 16.59 22.93 -22.90
C LEU A 124 17.63 23.77 -23.66
N SER A 125 17.87 23.51 -24.94
CA SER A 125 18.81 24.32 -25.73
C SER A 125 18.26 25.71 -26.06
N LYS A 126 16.93 25.85 -26.21
CA LYS A 126 16.23 27.14 -26.36
C LYS A 126 16.23 27.95 -25.07
N ILE A 127 16.27 27.30 -23.91
CA ILE A 127 16.59 27.95 -22.65
C ILE A 127 18.05 28.38 -22.74
N THR A 128 18.27 29.64 -23.08
CA THR A 128 19.59 30.23 -23.11
C THR A 128 20.17 30.22 -21.71
N PHE A 129 21.03 29.26 -21.40
CA PHE A 129 21.81 29.16 -20.17
C PHE A 129 22.94 30.19 -20.10
N GLU A 130 22.73 31.40 -20.63
CA GLU A 130 23.75 32.47 -20.69
C GLU A 130 24.40 32.73 -19.31
N ASN A 131 23.71 32.39 -18.21
CA ASN A 131 24.15 32.63 -16.84
C ASN A 131 24.31 31.38 -15.94
N LEU A 132 23.96 30.17 -16.40
CA LEU A 132 24.06 28.95 -15.58
C LEU A 132 25.10 28.00 -16.15
N LYS A 133 26.01 27.55 -15.30
CA LYS A 133 27.04 26.58 -15.68
C LYS A 133 26.44 25.17 -15.69
N PRO A 134 26.94 24.26 -16.56
CA PRO A 134 26.42 22.89 -16.64
C PRO A 134 26.36 22.12 -15.31
N HIS A 135 27.32 22.34 -14.39
CA HIS A 135 27.26 21.71 -13.06
C HIS A 135 26.09 22.20 -12.22
N GLU A 136 25.77 23.50 -12.25
CA GLU A 136 24.63 24.08 -11.53
C GLU A 136 23.32 23.52 -12.09
N ILE A 137 23.24 23.35 -13.41
CA ILE A 137 22.09 22.70 -14.07
C ILE A 137 21.92 21.28 -13.54
N VAL A 138 22.99 20.48 -13.53
CA VAL A 138 22.94 19.09 -13.04
C VAL A 138 22.55 19.02 -11.57
N ASP A 139 23.05 19.92 -10.73
CA ASP A 139 22.67 19.95 -9.32
C ASP A 139 21.17 20.24 -9.16
N ILE A 140 20.65 21.22 -9.91
CA ILE A 140 19.21 21.52 -9.92
C ILE A 140 18.40 20.34 -10.45
N VAL A 141 18.88 19.61 -11.47
CA VAL A 141 18.23 18.41 -12.02
C VAL A 141 18.05 17.36 -10.93
N PHE A 142 19.10 17.02 -10.18
CA PHE A 142 19.00 16.04 -9.09
C PHE A 142 18.11 16.52 -7.93
N GLU A 143 18.11 17.81 -7.62
CA GLU A 143 17.37 18.36 -6.48
C GLU A 143 15.87 18.58 -6.74
N ASN A 144 15.48 18.85 -7.99
CA ASN A 144 14.14 19.35 -8.31
C ASN A 144 13.35 18.49 -9.30
N SER A 145 13.97 17.45 -9.88
CA SER A 145 13.32 16.59 -10.85
C SER A 145 12.78 15.32 -10.19
N SER A 146 11.69 14.79 -10.74
CA SER A 146 11.30 13.42 -10.39
C SER A 146 12.39 12.45 -10.84
N VAL A 147 12.58 11.38 -10.06
CA VAL A 147 13.60 10.34 -10.32
C VAL A 147 13.53 9.79 -11.75
N VAL A 148 12.31 9.60 -12.26
CA VAL A 148 12.07 9.06 -13.61
C VAL A 148 12.64 9.98 -14.69
N ASN A 149 12.78 11.27 -14.40
CA ASN A 149 13.21 12.29 -15.35
C ASN A 149 14.70 12.62 -15.27
N ILE A 150 15.36 12.31 -14.16
CA ILE A 150 16.78 12.61 -13.97
C ILE A 150 17.62 12.05 -15.13
N PRO A 151 17.53 10.76 -15.53
CA PRO A 151 18.33 10.24 -16.64
C PRO A 151 18.06 10.96 -17.97
N LEU A 152 16.80 11.32 -18.24
CA LEU A 152 16.41 12.01 -19.48
C LEU A 152 17.03 13.42 -19.54
N LEU A 153 17.00 14.14 -18.42
CA LEU A 153 17.58 15.48 -18.31
C LEU A 153 19.10 15.45 -18.37
N LEU A 154 19.75 14.49 -17.71
CA LEU A 154 21.20 14.32 -17.80
C LEU A 154 21.62 14.04 -19.25
N ASN A 155 20.91 13.16 -19.96
CA ASN A 155 21.18 12.90 -21.37
C ASN A 155 21.03 14.16 -22.23
N ALA A 156 19.98 14.96 -22.01
CA ALA A 156 19.80 16.22 -22.71
C ALA A 156 20.93 17.23 -22.39
N VAL A 157 21.43 17.28 -21.15
CA VAL A 157 22.61 18.08 -20.80
C VAL A 157 23.84 17.59 -21.55
N PHE A 158 24.11 16.29 -21.61
CA PHE A 158 25.28 15.76 -22.34
C PHE A 158 25.21 15.97 -23.85
N ILE A 159 24.02 15.92 -24.46
CA ILE A 159 23.84 16.23 -25.88
C ILE A 159 24.20 17.70 -26.16
N ASN A 160 23.78 18.61 -25.29
CA ASN A 160 24.05 20.05 -25.43
C ASN A 160 25.47 20.45 -25.00
N TYR A 161 26.11 19.67 -24.12
CA TYR A 161 27.45 19.90 -23.60
C TYR A 161 28.30 18.61 -23.65
N PRO A 162 28.74 18.16 -24.85
CA PRO A 162 29.42 16.86 -24.98
C PRO A 162 30.76 16.74 -24.24
N SER A 163 31.41 17.86 -23.95
CA SER A 163 32.66 17.91 -23.19
C SER A 163 32.47 17.98 -21.67
N PHE A 164 31.23 18.12 -21.18
CA PHE A 164 30.94 18.21 -19.77
C PHE A 164 31.04 16.83 -19.09
N THR A 165 31.75 16.79 -17.97
CA THR A 165 31.83 15.62 -17.09
C THR A 165 31.14 15.90 -15.77
N LEU A 166 30.55 14.85 -15.18
CA LEU A 166 29.93 14.97 -13.86
C LEU A 166 31.02 15.17 -12.80
N SER A 167 30.68 15.92 -11.75
CA SER A 167 31.47 15.90 -10.52
C SER A 167 31.37 14.50 -9.91
N SER A 168 32.37 14.09 -9.11
CA SER A 168 32.35 12.80 -8.41
C SER A 168 31.06 12.60 -7.60
N TYR A 169 30.55 13.66 -6.95
CA TYR A 169 29.28 13.61 -6.25
C TYR A 169 28.11 13.25 -7.18
N ASN A 170 28.06 13.84 -8.37
CA ASN A 170 26.98 13.62 -9.33
C ASN A 170 27.10 12.28 -10.05
N GLU A 171 28.31 11.73 -10.17
CA GLU A 171 28.52 10.35 -10.61
C GLU A 171 27.93 9.35 -9.63
N ILE A 172 28.14 9.54 -8.32
CA ILE A 172 27.53 8.70 -7.27
C ILE A 172 26.01 8.81 -7.33
N ARG A 173 25.47 10.03 -7.39
CA ARG A 173 24.02 10.25 -7.51
C ARG A 173 23.43 9.60 -8.76
N ARG A 174 24.13 9.65 -9.90
CA ARG A 174 23.73 8.97 -11.13
C ARG A 174 23.69 7.44 -10.94
N LYS A 175 24.71 6.85 -10.32
CA LYS A 175 24.73 5.40 -10.03
C LYS A 175 23.55 4.97 -9.16
N ILE A 176 23.20 5.75 -8.15
CA ILE A 176 22.00 5.51 -7.32
C ILE A 176 20.74 5.53 -8.20
N VAL A 177 20.61 6.53 -9.08
CA VAL A 177 19.47 6.66 -10.03
C VAL A 177 19.37 5.50 -11.02
N GLU A 178 20.50 4.97 -11.45
CA GLU A 178 20.58 3.89 -12.44
C GLU A 178 20.41 2.50 -11.81
N ASP A 179 20.50 2.36 -10.48
CA ASP A 179 20.36 1.09 -9.76
C ASP A 179 18.90 0.61 -9.61
N LYS A 180 18.31 0.27 -10.76
CA LYS A 180 16.93 -0.25 -10.83
C LYS A 180 16.77 -1.64 -10.23
N GLN A 181 17.88 -2.36 -10.00
CA GLN A 181 17.90 -3.71 -9.43
C GLN A 181 18.17 -3.71 -7.93
N TYR A 182 18.38 -2.54 -7.32
CA TYR A 182 18.67 -2.35 -5.90
C TYR A 182 19.89 -3.17 -5.43
N LEU A 183 20.95 -3.19 -6.25
CA LEU A 183 22.20 -3.87 -5.93
C LEU A 183 23.07 -3.07 -4.95
N LEU A 184 22.89 -1.75 -4.91
CA LEU A 184 23.62 -0.86 -4.03
C LEU A 184 23.07 -0.94 -2.60
N THR A 185 23.97 -0.78 -1.64
CA THR A 185 23.64 -0.76 -0.21
C THR A 185 24.20 0.50 0.44
N ASN A 186 23.85 0.74 1.71
CA ASN A 186 24.51 1.76 2.53
C ASN A 186 26.04 1.68 2.46
N ASN A 187 26.61 0.47 2.53
CA ASN A 187 28.07 0.28 2.46
C ASN A 187 28.61 0.68 1.09
N SER A 188 27.95 0.27 0.01
CA SER A 188 28.34 0.64 -1.36
C SER A 188 28.39 2.15 -1.56
N VAL A 189 27.39 2.88 -1.04
CA VAL A 189 27.34 4.34 -1.13
C VAL A 189 28.46 4.99 -0.32
N ILE A 190 28.72 4.51 0.90
CA ILE A 190 29.79 5.04 1.75
C ILE A 190 31.18 4.77 1.15
N GLU A 191 31.41 3.59 0.56
CA GLU A 191 32.66 3.27 -0.13
C GLU A 191 32.89 4.21 -1.33
N MET A 192 31.88 4.40 -2.18
CA MET A 192 31.96 5.35 -3.28
C MET A 192 32.22 6.79 -2.81
N LEU A 193 31.62 7.21 -1.69
CA LEU A 193 31.88 8.53 -1.12
C LEU A 193 33.32 8.64 -0.62
N LYS A 194 33.87 7.62 0.03
CA LYS A 194 35.27 7.57 0.50
C LYS A 194 36.28 7.58 -0.66
N GLU A 195 36.02 6.84 -1.73
CA GLU A 195 36.86 6.82 -2.94
C GLU A 195 37.07 8.22 -3.57
N HIS A 196 36.16 9.15 -3.28
CA HIS A 196 36.17 10.51 -3.77
C HIS A 196 36.38 11.58 -2.68
N ASP A 197 36.80 11.18 -1.46
CA ASP A 197 36.98 12.06 -0.30
C ASP A 197 35.71 12.88 0.06
N LEU A 198 34.53 12.30 -0.17
CA LEU A 198 33.22 12.95 0.04
C LEU A 198 32.51 12.50 1.32
N ASP A 199 33.00 11.48 2.02
CA ASP A 199 32.37 10.90 3.21
C ASP A 199 32.34 11.84 4.42
N GLN A 200 33.27 12.80 4.49
CA GLN A 200 33.29 13.84 5.52
C GLN A 200 32.37 15.04 5.21
N HIS A 201 31.81 15.11 3.99
CA HIS A 201 30.91 16.19 3.57
C HIS A 201 29.46 15.84 3.92
N VAL A 202 29.04 16.20 5.15
CA VAL A 202 27.72 15.87 5.71
C VAL A 202 26.55 16.15 4.75
N GLU A 203 26.57 17.29 4.06
CA GLU A 203 25.51 17.68 3.10
C GLU A 203 25.45 16.76 1.87
N LYS A 204 26.61 16.32 1.35
CA LYS A 204 26.68 15.42 0.19
C LYS A 204 26.24 14.01 0.58
N VAL A 205 26.68 13.53 1.74
CA VAL A 205 26.25 12.25 2.31
C VAL A 205 24.72 12.25 2.47
N ALA A 206 24.17 13.29 3.09
CA ALA A 206 22.72 13.46 3.26
C ALA A 206 22.00 13.50 1.91
N GLY A 207 22.51 14.24 0.92
CA GLY A 207 21.92 14.33 -0.41
C GLY A 207 21.87 12.99 -1.17
N CYS A 208 22.83 12.09 -0.96
CA CYS A 208 22.77 10.72 -1.49
C CYS A 208 21.62 9.91 -0.85
N TYR A 209 21.45 9.99 0.47
CA TYR A 209 20.35 9.31 1.16
C TYR A 209 18.99 9.92 0.80
N ASP A 210 18.92 11.24 0.60
CA ASP A 210 17.71 11.93 0.17
C ASP A 210 17.27 11.49 -1.22
N LEU A 211 18.22 11.41 -2.15
CA LEU A 211 17.97 10.90 -3.47
C LEU A 211 17.49 9.44 -3.42
N ALA A 212 18.20 8.57 -2.72
CA ALA A 212 17.80 7.17 -2.55
C ALA A 212 16.40 7.03 -1.94
N TYR A 213 16.06 7.85 -0.94
CA TYR A 213 14.72 7.89 -0.37
C TYR A 213 13.69 8.33 -1.42
N LEU A 214 13.94 9.40 -2.19
CA LEU A 214 13.06 9.86 -3.27
C LEU A 214 12.81 8.78 -4.33
N MET A 215 13.81 7.93 -4.56
CA MET A 215 13.75 6.79 -5.49
C MET A 215 13.00 5.57 -4.98
N ASN A 216 12.59 5.57 -3.71
CA ASN A 216 12.09 4.37 -3.06
C ASN A 216 13.14 3.24 -3.04
N HIS A 217 14.42 3.58 -2.84
CA HIS A 217 15.49 2.59 -2.74
C HIS A 217 15.43 1.86 -1.39
N PRO A 218 15.23 0.52 -1.34
CA PRO A 218 15.00 -0.21 -0.09
C PRO A 218 16.27 -0.41 0.75
N HIS A 219 17.45 -0.39 0.15
CA HIS A 219 18.72 -0.74 0.83
C HIS A 219 19.66 0.44 1.07
N ILE A 220 19.24 1.66 0.72
CA ILE A 220 20.01 2.88 0.94
C ILE A 220 19.16 3.83 1.77
N TYR A 221 19.53 3.99 3.05
CA TYR A 221 18.82 4.80 4.02
C TYR A 221 19.78 5.32 5.08
N GLN A 222 19.52 6.52 5.60
CA GLN A 222 20.37 7.10 6.63
C GLN A 222 20.05 6.46 7.99
N LEU A 223 21.07 5.90 8.64
CA LEU A 223 20.92 5.34 10.00
C LEU A 223 20.55 6.44 10.99
N ALA A 224 19.63 6.12 11.90
CA ALA A 224 19.34 6.96 13.05
C ALA A 224 20.58 7.07 13.96
N PRO A 225 20.83 8.23 14.58
CA PRO A 225 21.93 8.39 15.53
C PRO A 225 21.75 7.50 16.77
N GLU A 226 20.50 7.34 17.21
CA GLU A 226 20.12 6.48 18.32
C GLU A 226 19.20 5.38 17.80
N PRO A 227 19.58 4.09 17.91
CA PRO A 227 18.74 2.99 17.48
C PRO A 227 17.58 2.81 18.45
N VAL A 228 16.39 2.54 17.91
CA VAL A 228 15.20 2.19 18.70
C VAL A 228 15.41 0.82 19.36
N SER A 229 15.13 0.70 20.66
CA SER A 229 15.16 -0.58 21.37
C SER A 229 13.98 -1.46 20.96
N THR A 230 14.14 -2.79 20.98
CA THR A 230 13.05 -3.73 20.67
C THR A 230 11.91 -3.70 21.69
N SER A 231 12.15 -3.12 22.87
CA SER A 231 11.12 -2.84 23.87
C SER A 231 10.29 -1.59 23.57
N GLU A 232 10.75 -0.72 22.67
CA GLU A 232 10.06 0.53 22.35
C GLU A 232 9.06 0.36 21.22
N TYR A 233 8.96 -0.81 20.59
CA TYR A 233 7.98 -1.04 19.53
C TYR A 233 7.34 -2.42 19.53
N THR A 234 6.14 -2.49 18.98
CA THR A 234 5.45 -3.75 18.65
C THR A 234 5.27 -3.88 17.13
N LEU A 235 5.36 -5.10 16.62
CA LEU A 235 4.99 -5.45 15.25
C LEU A 235 3.62 -6.12 15.29
N ASN A 236 2.68 -5.65 14.47
CA ASN A 236 1.29 -6.08 14.52
C ASN A 236 0.82 -6.49 13.13
N PHE A 237 0.37 -7.73 13.02
CA PHE A 237 -0.14 -8.33 11.79
C PHE A 237 -1.59 -8.75 11.99
N LEU A 238 -2.44 -8.52 11.01
CA LEU A 238 -3.84 -8.95 11.03
C LEU A 238 -4.03 -10.20 10.17
N TRP A 239 -4.62 -11.22 10.76
CA TRP A 239 -5.12 -12.41 10.06
C TRP A 239 -6.65 -12.46 10.11
N VAL A 240 -7.29 -12.28 8.95
CA VAL A 240 -8.74 -12.49 8.80
C VAL A 240 -8.94 -13.73 7.96
N ASN A 241 -9.49 -14.78 8.57
CA ASN A 241 -9.80 -16.01 7.85
C ASN A 241 -10.95 -15.78 6.85
N LEU A 242 -10.66 -16.00 5.57
CA LEU A 242 -11.61 -15.81 4.45
C LEU A 242 -12.48 -17.03 4.21
N ASP A 243 -12.01 -18.19 4.66
CA ASP A 243 -12.73 -19.45 4.61
C ASP A 243 -12.93 -19.91 6.06
N PRO A 244 -14.01 -19.47 6.71
CA PRO A 244 -14.22 -19.73 8.12
C PRO A 244 -14.15 -21.24 8.43
N GLN A 245 -13.49 -21.62 9.53
CA GLN A 245 -13.29 -23.04 9.85
C GLN A 245 -14.56 -23.66 10.42
N ASP A 246 -14.89 -24.88 9.98
CA ASP A 246 -16.00 -25.63 10.56
C ASP A 246 -15.69 -25.99 12.02
N ARG A 247 -16.26 -25.20 12.94
CA ARG A 247 -16.15 -25.40 14.39
C ARG A 247 -16.81 -26.69 14.87
N ILE A 248 -17.81 -27.20 14.17
CA ILE A 248 -18.51 -28.44 14.53
C ILE A 248 -17.60 -29.63 14.24
N GLN A 249 -17.00 -29.67 13.05
CA GLN A 249 -16.09 -30.74 12.66
C GLN A 249 -14.72 -30.61 13.35
N ASN A 250 -14.28 -29.38 13.65
CA ASN A 250 -13.04 -29.08 14.36
C ASN A 250 -11.79 -29.74 13.73
N LEU A 251 -11.72 -29.78 12.40
CA LEU A 251 -10.66 -30.48 11.65
C LEU A 251 -9.47 -29.61 11.25
N ALA A 252 -9.58 -28.29 11.37
CA ALA A 252 -8.52 -27.38 10.98
C ALA A 252 -7.28 -27.56 11.85
N GLN A 253 -6.10 -27.55 11.22
CA GLN A 253 -4.82 -27.86 11.86
C GLN A 253 -4.06 -26.61 12.36
N ASN A 254 -4.50 -25.43 11.91
CA ASN A 254 -3.99 -24.12 12.34
C ASN A 254 -4.95 -23.04 11.81
N ILE A 255 -4.83 -21.81 12.31
CA ILE A 255 -5.71 -20.71 11.91
C ILE A 255 -5.41 -20.19 10.50
N PHE A 256 -4.19 -20.39 9.99
CA PHE A 256 -3.73 -19.80 8.73
C PHE A 256 -4.21 -20.56 7.48
N LYS A 257 -4.60 -21.84 7.62
CA LYS A 257 -5.01 -22.70 6.49
C LYS A 257 -4.00 -22.71 5.33
N ASP A 258 -2.71 -22.59 5.63
CA ASP A 258 -1.61 -22.50 4.64
C ASP A 258 -1.51 -23.71 3.70
N GLY A 259 -2.31 -24.76 3.93
CA GLY A 259 -2.29 -26.01 3.19
C GLY A 259 -1.00 -26.80 3.35
N LEU A 260 -0.09 -26.34 4.22
CA LEU A 260 1.15 -27.02 4.60
C LEU A 260 0.85 -27.99 5.73
N GLU A 261 1.42 -29.19 5.65
CA GLU A 261 1.39 -30.09 6.82
C GLU A 261 2.22 -29.48 7.95
N ILE A 262 1.85 -29.78 9.21
CA ILE A 262 2.58 -29.29 10.39
C ILE A 262 4.06 -29.67 10.31
N SER A 263 4.39 -30.80 9.69
CA SER A 263 5.76 -31.26 9.41
C SER A 263 6.54 -30.30 8.48
N GLU A 264 5.93 -29.85 7.38
CA GLU A 264 6.54 -28.91 6.42
C GLU A 264 6.74 -27.52 7.04
N ASN A 265 5.75 -27.04 7.81
CA ASN A 265 5.88 -25.82 8.59
C ASN A 265 6.93 -25.96 9.70
N ALA A 266 7.01 -27.11 10.36
CA ALA A 266 7.96 -27.36 11.43
C ALA A 266 9.41 -27.34 10.95
N GLU A 267 9.71 -27.80 9.73
CA GLU A 267 11.07 -27.73 9.20
C GLU A 267 11.52 -26.28 8.96
N CYS A 268 10.63 -25.45 8.38
CA CYS A 268 10.86 -24.02 8.18
C CYS A 268 11.01 -23.26 9.52
N ILE A 269 10.23 -23.65 10.52
CA ILE A 269 10.23 -23.02 11.85
C ILE A 269 11.47 -23.43 12.66
N LYS A 270 11.85 -24.71 12.62
CA LYS A 270 12.90 -25.29 13.46
C LYS A 270 14.30 -25.20 12.85
N HIS A 271 14.43 -25.05 11.53
CA HIS A 271 15.71 -25.03 10.84
C HIS A 271 15.85 -23.79 9.92
N PRO A 272 16.13 -22.60 10.48
CA PRO A 272 16.33 -21.36 9.70
C PRO A 272 17.42 -21.48 8.62
N GLU A 273 18.45 -22.30 8.85
CA GLU A 273 19.51 -22.54 7.86
C GLU A 273 19.02 -23.30 6.62
N THR A 274 18.02 -24.18 6.77
CA THR A 274 17.39 -24.86 5.63
C THR A 274 16.67 -23.86 4.74
N LEU A 275 15.96 -22.90 5.34
CA LEU A 275 15.30 -21.82 4.60
C LEU A 275 16.30 -20.94 3.84
N ARG A 276 17.42 -20.56 4.47
CA ARG A 276 18.46 -19.76 3.79
C ARG A 276 19.03 -20.48 2.57
N LYS A 277 19.30 -21.78 2.68
CA LYS A 277 19.75 -22.59 1.54
C LYS A 277 18.72 -22.66 0.42
N LEU A 278 17.43 -22.82 0.75
CA LEU A 278 16.35 -22.78 -0.24
C LEU A 278 16.26 -21.40 -0.93
N GLU A 279 16.41 -20.31 -0.19
CA GLU A 279 16.45 -18.94 -0.73
C GLU A 279 17.64 -18.73 -1.68
N GLU A 280 18.83 -19.21 -1.30
CA GLU A 280 20.05 -19.12 -2.12
C GLU A 280 19.95 -19.93 -3.43
N THR A 281 19.26 -21.08 -3.36
CA THR A 281 19.08 -22.00 -4.49
C THR A 281 17.81 -21.74 -5.30
N GLU A 282 16.99 -20.73 -4.96
CA GLU A 282 15.70 -20.44 -5.61
C GLU A 282 15.81 -20.34 -7.13
N LYS A 283 16.89 -19.71 -7.63
CA LYS A 283 17.15 -19.52 -9.07
C LYS A 283 17.48 -20.83 -9.81
N SER A 284 17.87 -21.87 -9.07
CA SER A 284 18.23 -23.19 -9.60
C SER A 284 17.16 -24.27 -9.38
N LEU A 285 16.06 -23.95 -8.66
CA LEU A 285 14.99 -24.92 -8.40
C LEU A 285 14.26 -25.32 -9.69
N GLU A 286 13.92 -26.60 -9.79
CA GLU A 286 13.09 -27.10 -10.88
C GLU A 286 11.60 -26.76 -10.68
N LYS A 287 10.76 -26.98 -11.68
CA LYS A 287 9.36 -26.50 -11.71
C LYS A 287 8.52 -26.95 -10.50
N GLU A 288 8.64 -28.21 -10.07
CA GLU A 288 7.87 -28.76 -8.94
C GLU A 288 8.40 -28.24 -7.59
N GLU A 289 9.72 -28.21 -7.42
CA GLU A 289 10.38 -27.66 -6.24
C GLU A 289 10.09 -26.17 -6.08
N LEU A 290 10.14 -25.42 -7.18
CA LEU A 290 9.80 -24.01 -7.22
C LEU A 290 8.33 -23.77 -6.87
N ALA A 291 7.41 -24.65 -7.28
CA ALA A 291 6.00 -24.55 -6.90
C ALA A 291 5.80 -24.80 -5.39
N SER A 292 6.47 -25.82 -4.83
CA SER A 292 6.47 -26.08 -3.39
C SER A 292 7.09 -24.92 -2.59
N TRP A 293 8.24 -24.42 -3.05
CA TRP A 293 8.91 -23.27 -2.46
C TRP A 293 8.03 -22.01 -2.48
N ASN A 294 7.36 -21.72 -3.60
CA ASN A 294 6.44 -20.60 -3.69
C ASN A 294 5.26 -20.72 -2.73
N LYS A 295 4.76 -21.95 -2.47
CA LYS A 295 3.71 -22.18 -1.47
C LYS A 295 4.21 -21.83 -0.06
N ILE A 296 5.43 -22.26 0.30
CA ILE A 296 6.07 -21.94 1.58
C ILE A 296 6.32 -20.43 1.69
N LYS A 297 6.92 -19.80 0.68
CA LYS A 297 7.25 -18.37 0.65
C LYS A 297 6.02 -17.48 0.78
N ASN A 298 4.86 -17.97 0.37
CA ASN A 298 3.59 -17.25 0.49
C ASN A 298 2.78 -17.63 1.74
N SER A 299 3.28 -18.56 2.58
CA SER A 299 2.60 -18.92 3.82
C SER A 299 2.76 -17.83 4.89
N PHE A 300 1.73 -17.66 5.72
CA PHE A 300 1.74 -16.68 6.81
C PHE A 300 2.86 -17.02 7.80
N THR A 301 3.02 -18.31 8.09
CA THR A 301 4.01 -18.85 9.02
C THR A 301 5.45 -18.49 8.62
N TYR A 302 5.81 -18.68 7.34
CA TYR A 302 7.14 -18.33 6.84
C TYR A 302 7.39 -16.82 6.94
N ARG A 303 6.39 -15.99 6.59
CA ARG A 303 6.52 -14.53 6.65
C ARG A 303 6.72 -14.01 8.07
N ILE A 304 5.95 -14.53 9.04
CA ILE A 304 6.14 -14.21 10.46
C ILE A 304 7.53 -14.65 10.94
N SER A 305 7.99 -15.84 10.54
CA SER A 305 9.36 -16.30 10.84
C SER A 305 10.40 -15.30 10.36
N LYS A 306 10.28 -14.80 9.12
CA LYS A 306 11.25 -13.83 8.55
C LYS A 306 11.21 -12.49 9.27
N TRP A 307 10.04 -12.03 9.72
CA TRP A 307 9.93 -10.85 10.59
C TRP A 307 10.60 -11.10 11.96
N ALA A 308 10.41 -12.28 12.54
CA ALA A 308 11.05 -12.64 13.80
C ALA A 308 12.59 -12.74 13.67
N ASP A 309 13.12 -13.21 12.55
CA ASP A 309 14.57 -13.31 12.30
C ASP A 309 15.26 -11.93 12.33
N VAL A 310 14.60 -10.88 11.82
CA VAL A 310 15.17 -9.53 11.72
C VAL A 310 14.83 -8.62 12.91
N HIS A 311 14.03 -9.11 13.88
CA HIS A 311 13.64 -8.40 15.09
C HIS A 311 13.73 -9.27 16.36
N PRO A 312 14.92 -9.81 16.70
CA PRO A 312 15.09 -10.57 17.94
C PRO A 312 14.71 -9.70 19.15
N ASN A 313 14.04 -10.29 20.13
CA ASN A 313 13.53 -9.66 21.36
C ASN A 313 12.41 -8.61 21.17
N ALA A 314 11.86 -8.47 19.97
CA ALA A 314 10.67 -7.64 19.76
C ALA A 314 9.40 -8.41 20.13
N GLN A 315 8.33 -7.67 20.42
CA GLN A 315 6.99 -8.23 20.52
C GLN A 315 6.32 -8.24 19.13
N ILE A 316 5.81 -9.41 18.75
CA ILE A 316 5.10 -9.65 17.50
C ILE A 316 3.68 -10.11 17.84
N ASN A 317 2.70 -9.28 17.54
CA ASN A 317 1.29 -9.56 17.75
C ASN A 317 0.66 -10.03 16.43
N ILE A 318 -0.02 -11.17 16.47
CA ILE A 318 -0.88 -11.66 15.39
C ILE A 318 -2.32 -11.52 15.87
N TRP A 319 -3.02 -10.57 15.28
CA TRP A 319 -4.42 -10.28 15.55
C TRP A 319 -5.31 -11.19 14.71
N PHE A 320 -6.30 -11.82 15.33
CA PHE A 320 -7.23 -12.73 14.64
C PHE A 320 -8.67 -12.55 15.14
N ASP A 321 -9.64 -12.99 14.33
CA ASP A 321 -11.05 -13.09 14.71
C ASP A 321 -11.33 -14.48 15.29
N SER A 322 -11.45 -14.59 16.62
CA SER A 322 -11.67 -15.90 17.24
C SER A 322 -12.96 -16.57 16.76
N ALA A 323 -13.98 -15.82 16.32
CA ALA A 323 -15.22 -16.38 15.80
C ALA A 323 -15.03 -17.27 14.54
N LEU A 324 -13.88 -17.16 13.86
CA LEU A 324 -13.65 -17.78 12.53
C LEU A 324 -12.69 -18.95 12.54
N VAL A 325 -12.23 -19.30 13.73
CA VAL A 325 -11.29 -20.38 13.97
C VAL A 325 -11.90 -21.36 14.95
N THR A 326 -11.33 -22.56 14.97
CA THR A 326 -11.68 -23.58 15.97
C THR A 326 -10.69 -23.54 17.13
N GLN A 327 -11.12 -24.04 18.29
CA GLN A 327 -10.27 -24.12 19.47
C GLN A 327 -8.99 -24.91 19.19
N LYS A 328 -9.13 -26.08 18.53
CA LYS A 328 -7.99 -26.92 18.14
C LYS A 328 -7.01 -26.16 17.25
N ALA A 329 -7.51 -25.50 16.21
CA ALA A 329 -6.66 -24.75 15.28
C ALA A 329 -5.92 -23.60 15.98
N LEU A 330 -6.56 -22.96 16.97
CA LEU A 330 -5.94 -21.92 17.78
C LEU A 330 -4.81 -22.49 18.65
N GLU A 331 -5.06 -23.58 19.36
CA GLU A 331 -4.06 -24.28 20.21
C GLU A 331 -2.85 -24.75 19.39
N GLU A 332 -3.09 -25.39 18.25
CA GLU A 332 -2.02 -25.85 17.36
C GLU A 332 -1.22 -24.69 16.77
N THR A 333 -1.88 -23.57 16.45
CA THR A 333 -1.18 -22.34 16.03
C THR A 333 -0.35 -21.78 17.16
N PHE A 334 -0.86 -21.75 18.39
CA PHE A 334 -0.14 -21.27 19.56
C PHE A 334 1.15 -22.06 19.80
N GLU A 335 1.08 -23.39 19.77
CA GLU A 335 2.27 -24.25 19.88
C GLU A 335 3.26 -24.01 18.74
N MET A 336 2.77 -23.83 17.51
CA MET A 336 3.62 -23.47 16.38
C MET A 336 4.34 -22.13 16.59
N MET A 337 3.62 -21.11 17.06
CA MET A 337 4.17 -19.78 17.33
C MET A 337 5.14 -19.77 18.51
N LYS A 338 4.90 -20.59 19.54
CA LYS A 338 5.83 -20.77 20.67
C LYS A 338 7.20 -21.26 20.22
N ASN A 339 7.24 -22.22 19.29
CA ASN A 339 8.50 -22.69 18.71
C ASN A 339 9.24 -21.57 17.95
N ILE A 340 8.52 -20.71 17.20
CA ILE A 340 9.11 -19.54 16.54
C ILE A 340 9.66 -18.55 17.59
N SER A 341 8.85 -18.25 18.60
CA SER A 341 9.16 -17.35 19.71
C SER A 341 10.45 -17.75 20.43
N GLU A 342 10.57 -19.02 20.83
CA GLU A 342 11.74 -19.56 21.53
C GLU A 342 12.99 -19.58 20.64
N SER A 343 12.88 -20.07 19.41
CA SER A 343 14.02 -20.20 18.49
C SER A 343 14.60 -18.87 18.03
N ARG A 344 13.77 -17.82 17.89
CA ARG A 344 14.17 -16.49 17.40
C ARG A 344 14.25 -15.45 18.52
N LYS A 345 13.99 -15.86 19.75
CA LYS A 345 13.98 -14.99 20.95
C LYS A 345 13.03 -13.80 20.80
N VAL A 346 11.86 -13.99 20.21
CA VAL A 346 10.84 -12.94 20.07
C VAL A 346 9.66 -13.22 21.00
N ASN A 347 8.92 -12.20 21.42
CA ASN A 347 7.67 -12.40 22.16
C ASN A 347 6.51 -12.44 21.16
N LEU A 348 6.10 -13.63 20.72
CA LEU A 348 5.03 -13.79 19.75
C LEU A 348 3.70 -14.03 20.47
N MET A 349 2.70 -13.18 20.23
CA MET A 349 1.40 -13.23 20.88
C MET A 349 0.28 -13.37 19.85
N LEU A 350 -0.64 -14.30 20.10
CA LEU A 350 -1.93 -14.35 19.39
C LEU A 350 -2.92 -13.47 20.17
N ARG A 351 -3.55 -12.50 19.50
CA ARG A 351 -4.50 -11.56 20.12
C ARG A 351 -5.84 -11.62 19.42
N ASP A 352 -6.90 -11.83 20.17
CA ASP A 352 -8.25 -11.83 19.63
C ASP A 352 -8.76 -10.40 19.54
N ILE A 353 -9.12 -9.97 18.33
CA ILE A 353 -9.69 -8.64 18.08
C ILE A 353 -11.00 -8.41 18.86
N ARG A 354 -11.72 -9.47 19.23
CA ARG A 354 -12.97 -9.37 19.98
C ARG A 354 -12.79 -9.08 21.47
N GLN A 355 -11.56 -9.15 21.95
CA GLN A 355 -11.20 -8.88 23.34
C GLN A 355 -10.62 -7.47 23.50
N MET A 356 -10.63 -6.64 22.44
CA MET A 356 -10.19 -5.24 22.54
C MET A 356 -11.23 -4.45 23.35
N PRO A 357 -10.85 -3.83 24.49
CA PRO A 357 -11.75 -3.02 25.29
C PRO A 357 -12.19 -1.75 24.53
N ASP A 358 -13.34 -1.21 24.91
CA ASP A 358 -13.83 0.13 24.56
C ASP A 358 -14.19 0.37 23.07
N ILE A 359 -14.28 -0.66 22.23
CA ILE A 359 -14.60 -0.50 20.79
C ILE A 359 -15.65 -1.49 20.26
N ASP A 360 -16.51 -1.98 21.15
CA ASP A 360 -17.44 -3.08 20.83
C ASP A 360 -18.33 -2.77 19.62
N SER A 361 -18.87 -1.55 19.51
CA SER A 361 -19.83 -1.22 18.46
C SER A 361 -19.19 -1.16 17.06
N GLU A 362 -18.00 -0.58 16.95
CA GLU A 362 -17.27 -0.44 15.70
C GLU A 362 -16.64 -1.78 15.28
N ILE A 363 -16.20 -2.60 16.24
CA ILE A 363 -15.76 -3.98 15.99
C ILE A 363 -16.94 -4.81 15.47
N GLU A 364 -18.09 -4.78 16.14
CA GLU A 364 -19.29 -5.50 15.70
C GLU A 364 -19.71 -5.08 14.29
N HIS A 365 -19.69 -3.78 14.01
CA HIS A 365 -19.93 -3.30 12.65
C HIS A 365 -18.86 -3.78 11.67
N SER A 366 -17.58 -3.76 12.01
CA SER A 366 -16.53 -4.23 11.10
C SER A 366 -16.66 -5.73 10.80
N LEU A 367 -16.96 -6.54 11.81
CA LEU A 367 -17.03 -8.00 11.74
C LEU A 367 -18.33 -8.55 11.18
N HIS A 368 -19.36 -7.71 11.05
CA HIS A 368 -20.63 -8.11 10.47
C HIS A 368 -20.45 -8.75 9.07
N PRO A 369 -21.17 -9.85 8.75
CA PRO A 369 -21.04 -10.55 7.47
C PRO A 369 -21.38 -9.71 6.24
N ALA A 370 -22.23 -8.68 6.40
CA ALA A 370 -22.53 -7.73 5.32
C ALA A 370 -21.39 -6.74 5.01
N THR A 371 -20.41 -6.60 5.90
CA THR A 371 -19.25 -5.73 5.65
C THR A 371 -18.33 -6.40 4.65
N GLN A 372 -17.97 -5.68 3.60
CA GLN A 372 -17.05 -6.20 2.58
C GLN A 372 -15.67 -6.48 3.18
N LEU A 373 -15.01 -7.54 2.72
CA LEU A 373 -13.78 -8.03 3.33
C LEU A 373 -12.67 -6.98 3.39
N PHE A 374 -12.35 -6.32 2.27
CA PHE A 374 -11.29 -5.31 2.23
C PHE A 374 -11.57 -4.20 3.25
N TYR A 375 -12.84 -3.80 3.38
CA TYR A 375 -13.26 -2.80 4.34
C TYR A 375 -13.05 -3.28 5.78
N ARG A 376 -13.46 -4.53 6.06
CA ARG A 376 -13.27 -5.16 7.37
C ARG A 376 -11.79 -5.17 7.73
N VAL A 377 -10.92 -5.63 6.84
CA VAL A 377 -9.46 -5.67 7.07
C VAL A 377 -8.91 -4.28 7.35
N ASP A 378 -9.28 -3.29 6.54
CA ASP A 378 -8.78 -1.92 6.67
C ASP A 378 -9.25 -1.25 7.96
N MET A 379 -10.52 -1.43 8.32
CA MET A 379 -11.11 -0.88 9.54
C MET A 379 -10.54 -1.58 10.78
N LEU A 380 -10.40 -2.90 10.78
CA LEU A 380 -9.79 -3.63 11.89
C LEU A 380 -8.34 -3.20 12.13
N LYS A 381 -7.55 -2.96 11.07
CA LYS A 381 -6.18 -2.40 11.22
C LYS A 381 -6.21 -1.05 11.92
N ALA A 382 -7.15 -0.17 11.57
CA ALA A 382 -7.32 1.12 12.24
C ALA A 382 -7.73 0.95 13.71
N LEU A 383 -8.70 0.08 14.00
CA LEU A 383 -9.15 -0.20 15.36
C LEU A 383 -8.03 -0.77 16.26
N ILE A 384 -7.25 -1.71 15.73
CA ILE A 384 -6.07 -2.26 16.42
C ILE A 384 -5.06 -1.15 16.72
N ALA A 385 -4.78 -0.29 15.74
CA ALA A 385 -3.84 0.80 15.93
C ALA A 385 -4.31 1.77 17.03
N ASP A 386 -5.58 2.15 17.01
CA ASP A 386 -6.17 3.04 18.00
C ASP A 386 -6.10 2.44 19.41
N HIS A 387 -6.50 1.17 19.55
CA HIS A 387 -6.37 0.41 20.79
C HIS A 387 -4.93 0.42 21.33
N LEU A 388 -3.93 0.16 20.47
CA LEU A 388 -2.52 0.17 20.87
C LEU A 388 -2.03 1.58 21.28
N ILE A 389 -2.56 2.64 20.66
CA ILE A 389 -2.21 4.03 20.99
C ILE A 389 -2.84 4.45 22.32
N ILE A 390 -4.06 4.01 22.65
CA ILE A 390 -4.75 4.47 23.88
C ILE A 390 -4.48 3.58 25.09
N SER A 391 -4.22 2.29 24.89
CA SER A 391 -4.14 1.32 25.99
C SER A 391 -2.96 1.61 26.92
N SER A 392 -3.21 1.80 28.21
CA SER A 392 -2.13 1.97 29.21
C SER A 392 -1.30 0.71 29.44
N GLU A 393 -1.81 -0.46 29.03
CA GLU A 393 -1.11 -1.74 29.15
C GLU A 393 -0.04 -1.91 28.06
N GLU A 394 -0.20 -1.23 26.93
CA GLU A 394 0.76 -1.23 25.83
C GLU A 394 1.91 -0.26 26.10
N LEU A 395 3.00 -0.74 26.68
CA LEU A 395 4.12 0.12 27.09
C LEU A 395 5.01 0.58 25.93
N ALA A 396 4.90 -0.05 24.76
CA ALA A 396 5.71 0.30 23.60
C ALA A 396 5.39 1.72 23.11
N LYS A 397 6.43 2.47 22.80
CA LYS A 397 6.35 3.83 22.26
C LYS A 397 5.80 3.86 20.84
N TYR A 398 6.21 2.91 20.02
CA TYR A 398 5.80 2.81 18.62
C TYR A 398 4.95 1.57 18.38
N CYS A 399 3.86 1.70 17.62
CA CYS A 399 3.14 0.54 17.11
C CYS A 399 3.26 0.49 15.58
N VAL A 400 3.82 -0.61 15.08
CA VAL A 400 3.98 -0.88 13.66
C VAL A 400 2.84 -1.82 13.25
N ILE A 401 2.00 -1.38 12.32
CA ILE A 401 0.98 -2.22 11.68
C ILE A 401 1.47 -2.53 10.27
N SER A 402 1.48 -3.81 9.91
CA SER A 402 1.93 -4.27 8.60
C SER A 402 1.04 -5.38 8.08
N ASP A 403 0.76 -5.34 6.78
CA ASP A 403 0.34 -6.52 6.04
C ASP A 403 1.48 -7.55 6.07
N ILE A 404 1.11 -8.81 6.09
CA ILE A 404 2.07 -9.92 6.26
C ILE A 404 2.96 -10.13 5.03
N ASP A 405 2.49 -9.69 3.86
CA ASP A 405 3.16 -9.87 2.58
C ASP A 405 4.27 -8.84 2.33
N ILE A 406 4.38 -7.82 3.18
CA ILE A 406 5.48 -6.86 3.18
C ILE A 406 6.79 -7.56 3.53
N GLU A 407 7.82 -7.26 2.74
CA GLU A 407 9.15 -7.79 2.99
C GLU A 407 9.69 -7.29 4.34
N PRO A 408 10.14 -8.21 5.22
CA PRO A 408 10.68 -7.83 6.52
C PRO A 408 11.83 -6.85 6.39
N MET A 409 11.79 -5.80 7.20
CA MET A 409 12.83 -4.77 7.25
C MET A 409 13.60 -4.92 8.56
N PRO A 410 14.94 -4.93 8.56
CA PRO A 410 15.69 -4.86 9.81
C PRO A 410 15.34 -3.58 10.55
N ARG A 411 15.49 -3.60 11.88
CA ARG A 411 15.13 -2.50 12.76
C ARG A 411 15.75 -1.15 12.36
N GLU A 412 16.99 -1.15 11.91
CA GLU A 412 17.72 0.03 11.47
C GLU A 412 17.15 0.63 10.18
N GLN A 413 16.59 -0.22 9.31
CA GLN A 413 15.79 0.22 8.17
C GLN A 413 14.42 0.66 8.64
N LEU A 414 13.75 -0.09 9.52
CA LEU A 414 12.40 0.18 10.01
C LEU A 414 12.30 1.57 10.66
N PHE A 415 13.29 1.90 11.49
CA PHE A 415 13.44 3.16 12.20
C PHE A 415 14.68 3.93 11.73
N ASP A 416 14.84 4.08 10.41
CA ASP A 416 15.84 4.96 9.83
C ASP A 416 15.65 6.41 10.32
N LYS A 417 16.69 7.24 10.16
CA LYS A 417 16.70 8.62 10.68
C LYS A 417 15.47 9.42 10.24
N ARG A 418 15.11 9.32 8.96
CA ARG A 418 13.98 10.06 8.37
C ARG A 418 12.64 9.57 8.93
N THR A 419 12.48 8.28 9.13
CA THR A 419 11.30 7.69 9.76
C THR A 419 11.12 8.23 11.18
N LEU A 420 12.20 8.31 11.96
CA LEU A 420 12.16 8.89 13.31
C LEU A 420 11.86 10.40 13.30
N GLU A 421 12.43 11.15 12.37
CA GLU A 421 12.09 12.57 12.17
C GLU A 421 10.58 12.76 11.91
N TYR A 422 10.00 11.92 11.06
CA TYR A 422 8.56 11.96 10.79
C TYR A 422 7.70 11.53 11.99
N LEU A 423 8.10 10.49 12.71
CA LEU A 423 7.40 10.04 13.92
C LEU A 423 7.45 11.08 15.04
N SER A 424 8.57 11.82 15.15
CA SER A 424 8.71 12.93 16.09
C SER A 424 7.84 14.13 15.69
N LEU A 425 7.90 14.54 14.42
CA LEU A 425 7.18 15.72 13.93
C LEU A 425 5.67 15.49 13.84
N ASN A 426 5.26 14.37 13.23
CA ASN A 426 3.87 14.13 12.84
C ASN A 426 3.17 13.10 13.73
N GLY A 427 3.92 12.22 14.39
CA GLY A 427 3.36 11.11 15.18
C GLY A 427 3.01 9.86 14.38
N TYR A 428 3.22 9.87 13.06
CA TYR A 428 2.90 8.74 12.19
C TYR A 428 3.81 8.68 10.98
N VAL A 429 3.87 7.50 10.36
CA VAL A 429 4.48 7.25 9.06
C VAL A 429 3.64 6.22 8.30
N PHE A 430 3.29 6.49 7.05
CA PHE A 430 2.54 5.57 6.18
C PHE A 430 3.42 4.97 5.08
N ASN A 431 2.97 3.91 4.41
CA ASN A 431 3.59 3.44 3.19
C ASN A 431 3.59 4.52 2.08
N ARG A 432 4.70 4.62 1.33
CA ARG A 432 4.81 5.39 0.09
C ARG A 432 4.51 4.50 -1.12
N ASN A 433 3.35 4.70 -1.75
CA ASN A 433 3.15 4.19 -3.11
C ASN A 433 3.62 5.26 -4.13
N GLY A 434 4.27 4.83 -5.21
CA GLY A 434 5.00 5.68 -6.16
C GLY A 434 4.17 6.75 -6.90
N LEU A 435 2.85 6.79 -6.72
CA LEU A 435 1.93 7.79 -7.30
C LEU A 435 1.50 8.86 -6.30
N GLY A 436 2.06 8.86 -5.09
CA GLY A 436 1.68 9.80 -4.05
C GLY A 436 0.40 9.44 -3.31
N ASP A 437 -0.17 8.27 -3.62
CA ASP A 437 -1.23 7.64 -2.83
C ASP A 437 -0.65 7.00 -1.56
N PHE A 438 -1.43 6.98 -0.48
CA PHE A 438 -1.13 6.15 0.68
C PHE A 438 -1.67 4.75 0.45
N GLU A 439 -0.95 3.82 1.05
CA GLU A 439 -1.40 2.45 1.19
C GLU A 439 -1.48 2.19 2.69
N ASN A 440 -2.56 1.54 3.10
CA ASN A 440 -2.75 1.12 4.49
C ASN A 440 -2.11 -0.24 4.78
N SER A 441 -1.29 -0.75 3.86
CA SER A 441 -0.55 -1.99 4.05
C SER A 441 0.55 -1.85 5.08
N PHE A 442 1.03 -0.63 5.36
CA PHE A 442 2.04 -0.39 6.37
C PHE A 442 1.89 1.00 6.99
N PHE A 443 1.96 1.05 8.31
CA PHE A 443 2.08 2.31 9.03
C PHE A 443 2.71 2.13 10.42
N ILE A 444 3.32 3.20 10.89
CA ILE A 444 3.92 3.30 12.23
C ILE A 444 3.28 4.49 12.92
N PHE A 445 2.85 4.31 14.16
CA PHE A 445 2.40 5.40 15.02
C PHE A 445 3.35 5.58 16.21
N ASN A 446 3.53 6.82 16.64
CA ASN A 446 4.22 7.19 17.86
C ASN A 446 3.17 7.57 18.91
N LYS A 447 3.02 6.71 19.91
CA LYS A 447 2.02 6.82 20.96
C LYS A 447 2.18 8.08 21.83
N GLU A 448 3.38 8.63 21.90
CA GLU A 448 3.67 9.86 22.65
C GLU A 448 3.17 11.13 21.96
N LYS A 449 2.66 11.04 20.71
CA LYS A 449 2.15 12.21 20.00
C LYS A 449 0.79 12.63 20.56
N GLU A 450 0.74 13.86 21.07
CA GLU A 450 -0.50 14.48 21.54
C GLU A 450 -1.59 14.49 20.46
N ASN A 451 -2.83 14.22 20.87
CA ASN A 451 -4.05 14.19 20.05
C ASN A 451 -4.04 13.16 18.90
N LEU A 452 -3.01 12.30 18.79
CA LEU A 452 -2.93 11.31 17.72
C LEU A 452 -4.12 10.35 17.73
N ALA A 453 -4.41 9.75 18.89
CA ALA A 453 -5.54 8.84 19.06
C ALA A 453 -6.87 9.53 18.76
N GLU A 454 -7.12 10.70 19.36
CA GLU A 454 -8.36 11.46 19.15
C GLU A 454 -8.57 11.79 17.67
N ILE A 455 -7.55 12.32 17.00
CA ILE A 455 -7.64 12.68 15.58
C ILE A 455 -7.80 11.44 14.71
N HIS A 456 -7.08 10.36 15.01
CA HIS A 456 -7.18 9.10 14.28
C HIS A 456 -8.59 8.50 14.41
N TYR A 457 -9.11 8.39 15.63
CA TYR A 457 -10.46 7.91 15.90
C TYR A 457 -11.52 8.75 15.16
N GLU A 458 -11.51 10.08 15.35
CA GLU A 458 -12.55 10.95 14.79
C GLU A 458 -12.52 11.09 13.27
N THR A 459 -11.36 10.91 12.63
CA THR A 459 -11.24 11.05 11.17
C THR A 459 -11.33 9.73 10.42
N ILE A 460 -10.77 8.67 11.00
CA ILE A 460 -10.73 7.36 10.39
C ILE A 460 -11.87 6.51 10.94
N ILE A 461 -11.85 6.17 12.22
CA ILE A 461 -12.76 5.16 12.82
C ILE A 461 -14.20 5.65 12.83
N GLU A 462 -14.50 6.77 13.47
CA GLU A 462 -15.88 7.26 13.66
C GLU A 462 -16.57 7.50 12.31
N LYS A 463 -15.92 8.20 11.37
CA LYS A 463 -16.49 8.47 10.04
C LYS A 463 -16.68 7.22 9.21
N THR A 464 -15.83 6.23 9.41
CA THR A 464 -15.90 4.94 8.71
C THR A 464 -17.05 4.12 9.29
N ALA A 465 -17.15 4.00 10.62
CA ALA A 465 -18.25 3.34 11.30
C ALA A 465 -19.62 3.95 10.95
N LEU A 466 -19.76 5.28 11.01
CA LEU A 466 -20.99 5.98 10.63
C LEU A 466 -21.41 5.66 9.19
N GLN A 467 -20.45 5.66 8.25
CA GLN A 467 -20.76 5.33 6.87
C GLN A 467 -21.11 3.85 6.68
N LEU A 468 -20.54 2.93 7.45
CA LEU A 468 -21.01 1.53 7.47
C LEU A 468 -22.46 1.45 7.90
N ILE A 469 -22.80 2.10 9.01
CA ILE A 469 -24.17 2.11 9.55
C ILE A 469 -25.13 2.70 8.52
N GLU A 470 -24.80 3.85 7.93
CA GLU A 470 -25.59 4.46 6.86
C GLU A 470 -25.75 3.49 5.69
N SER A 471 -24.65 2.92 5.19
CA SER A 471 -24.69 2.00 4.05
C SER A 471 -25.64 0.83 4.33
N ARG A 472 -25.73 0.35 5.57
CA ARG A 472 -26.67 -0.71 6.00
C ARG A 472 -28.12 -0.24 6.12
N ASN A 473 -28.34 0.97 6.63
CA ASN A 473 -29.68 1.51 6.85
C ASN A 473 -30.35 1.96 5.53
N TYR A 474 -29.58 2.36 4.51
CA TYR A 474 -30.09 2.84 3.22
C TYR A 474 -30.55 1.72 2.24
N PHE A 475 -30.50 0.44 2.64
CA PHE A 475 -30.97 -0.69 1.83
C PHE A 475 -32.50 -0.82 1.69
N ASN A 476 -33.28 0.14 2.20
CA ASN A 476 -34.75 0.14 2.12
C ASN A 476 -35.35 0.96 0.96
N ILE A 477 -34.54 1.64 0.11
CA ILE A 477 -35.06 2.55 -0.93
C ILE A 477 -34.54 2.16 -2.32
N ARG A 478 -35.46 1.76 -3.22
CA ARG A 478 -35.27 1.31 -4.61
C ARG A 478 -34.59 2.31 -5.58
N THR A 479 -34.04 3.44 -5.13
CA THR A 479 -33.72 4.58 -6.02
C THR A 479 -32.27 5.05 -6.06
N LEU A 480 -31.31 4.35 -5.46
CA LEU A 480 -29.90 4.73 -5.64
C LEU A 480 -29.27 4.03 -6.84
N LYS A 481 -28.86 4.83 -7.83
CA LYS A 481 -27.92 4.40 -8.87
C LYS A 481 -26.64 3.93 -8.18
N PHE A 482 -26.30 2.69 -8.46
CA PHE A 482 -25.27 1.88 -7.81
C PHE A 482 -23.82 2.39 -7.96
N ASP A 483 -23.63 3.60 -8.50
CA ASP A 483 -22.31 4.17 -8.74
C ASP A 483 -21.59 4.63 -7.46
N TYR A 484 -22.25 4.58 -6.29
CA TYR A 484 -21.62 4.70 -4.96
C TYR A 484 -21.20 3.34 -4.40
N VAL A 485 -20.47 2.56 -5.21
CA VAL A 485 -19.78 1.36 -4.71
C VAL A 485 -18.87 1.80 -3.56
N LEU A 486 -19.04 1.22 -2.37
CA LEU A 486 -18.06 1.30 -1.29
C LEU A 486 -16.74 0.74 -1.86
N GLY A 487 -15.91 1.62 -2.43
CA GLY A 487 -14.65 1.23 -3.03
C GLY A 487 -13.64 0.83 -1.97
N ALA A 488 -12.66 0.02 -2.35
CA ALA A 488 -11.54 -0.34 -1.49
C ALA A 488 -10.79 0.89 -0.93
N GLN A 489 -10.90 2.04 -1.59
CA GLN A 489 -10.27 3.29 -1.20
C GLN A 489 -10.96 3.99 -0.02
N PHE A 490 -11.99 3.41 0.59
CA PHE A 490 -12.88 4.17 1.47
C PHE A 490 -12.24 4.56 2.81
N VAL A 491 -11.68 3.61 3.55
CA VAL A 491 -10.93 3.89 4.79
C VAL A 491 -9.71 4.74 4.45
N TYR A 492 -9.00 4.35 3.38
CA TYR A 492 -7.81 5.04 2.91
C TYR A 492 -8.08 6.51 2.50
N GLY A 493 -9.21 6.79 1.88
CA GLY A 493 -9.63 8.12 1.43
C GLY A 493 -9.87 9.11 2.56
N ARG A 494 -9.86 8.66 3.83
CA ARG A 494 -9.94 9.52 5.01
C ARG A 494 -8.58 10.05 5.47
N TYR A 495 -7.47 9.40 5.11
CA TYR A 495 -6.14 9.84 5.54
C TYR A 495 -5.74 11.27 5.11
N PRO A 496 -6.17 11.81 3.95
CA PRO A 496 -5.95 13.23 3.66
C PRO A 496 -6.52 14.18 4.73
N GLN A 497 -7.69 13.87 5.29
CA GLN A 497 -8.29 14.66 6.37
C GLN A 497 -7.57 14.46 7.70
N PHE A 498 -7.19 13.22 8.03
CA PHE A 498 -6.34 12.90 9.18
C PHE A 498 -5.07 13.73 9.19
N ARG A 499 -4.30 13.73 8.08
CA ARG A 499 -3.06 14.51 7.92
C ARG A 499 -3.25 16.00 8.14
N LYS A 500 -4.29 16.56 7.52
CA LYS A 500 -4.63 17.98 7.68
C LYS A 500 -4.88 18.33 9.15
N ARG A 501 -5.55 17.45 9.91
CA ARG A 501 -5.80 17.64 11.34
C ARG A 501 -4.56 17.44 12.20
N MET A 502 -3.67 16.53 11.81
CA MET A 502 -2.34 16.38 12.42
C MET A 502 -1.40 17.56 12.14
N GLY A 503 -1.84 18.56 11.36
CA GLY A 503 -1.07 19.75 11.05
C GLY A 503 -0.02 19.54 9.96
N GLU A 504 -0.12 18.44 9.21
CA GLU A 504 0.75 18.21 8.07
C GLU A 504 0.47 19.30 7.01
N LYS A 505 1.50 20.08 6.67
CA LYS A 505 1.35 21.10 5.62
C LYS A 505 1.40 20.40 4.27
N ASP A 506 0.68 20.95 3.30
CA ASP A 506 0.83 20.56 1.89
C ASP A 506 2.19 21.04 1.38
N TYR A 507 3.21 20.26 1.71
CA TYR A 507 4.55 20.49 1.24
C TYR A 507 4.62 20.00 -0.21
N GLY A 508 4.87 20.91 -1.16
CA GLY A 508 5.17 20.54 -2.54
C GLY A 508 6.50 19.79 -2.71
N ASN A 509 7.05 19.23 -1.63
CA ASN A 509 8.29 18.47 -1.55
C ASN A 509 7.98 17.07 -0.98
N GLU A 510 8.26 16.03 -1.76
CA GLU A 510 8.02 14.64 -1.37
C GLU A 510 8.84 14.20 -0.14
N LEU A 511 9.96 14.89 0.17
CA LEU A 511 10.80 14.67 1.36
C LEU A 511 10.17 15.12 2.67
N GLN A 512 9.02 15.80 2.64
CA GLN A 512 8.36 16.30 3.84
C GLN A 512 7.08 15.52 4.18
N CYS A 513 6.73 14.53 3.35
CA CYS A 513 5.58 13.68 3.57
C CYS A 513 6.00 12.50 4.46
N PRO A 514 5.35 12.26 5.61
CA PRO A 514 5.70 11.22 6.56
C PRO A 514 5.40 9.83 6.00
N ARG A 515 6.29 9.38 5.11
CA ARG A 515 6.13 8.15 4.35
C ARG A 515 7.36 7.27 4.43
N LYS A 516 7.14 5.97 4.38
CA LYS A 516 8.17 4.96 4.36
C LYS A 516 8.05 4.12 3.10
N VAL A 517 9.20 3.87 2.52
CA VAL A 517 9.34 2.96 1.40
C VAL A 517 9.31 1.55 1.95
N VAL A 518 8.32 0.76 1.54
CA VAL A 518 8.26 -0.66 1.86
C VAL A 518 8.15 -1.46 0.57
N LYS A 519 8.80 -2.62 0.55
CA LYS A 519 8.66 -3.55 -0.57
C LYS A 519 7.43 -4.41 -0.33
N CYS A 520 6.32 -4.00 -0.93
CA CYS A 520 5.07 -4.73 -0.94
C CYS A 520 4.94 -5.47 -2.28
N PRO A 521 4.54 -6.75 -2.30
CA PRO A 521 4.08 -7.37 -3.54
C PRO A 521 2.85 -6.61 -4.06
N LYS A 522 2.53 -6.77 -5.34
CA LYS A 522 1.29 -6.20 -5.88
C LYS A 522 0.13 -6.75 -5.05
N SER A 523 -0.59 -5.87 -4.35
CA SER A 523 -1.72 -6.27 -3.50
C SER A 523 -2.66 -7.19 -4.27
N GLN A 524 -2.96 -8.34 -3.67
CA GLN A 524 -3.92 -9.30 -4.23
C GLN A 524 -5.34 -8.72 -4.31
N PHE A 525 -5.61 -7.64 -3.57
CA PHE A 525 -6.90 -6.94 -3.54
C PHE A 525 -6.96 -5.74 -4.50
N ASN A 526 -5.84 -5.30 -5.08
CA ASN A 526 -5.77 -4.03 -5.83
C ASN A 526 -6.50 -4.00 -7.18
N TRP A 527 -7.25 -5.03 -7.55
CA TRP A 527 -7.94 -5.10 -8.85
C TRP A 527 -9.32 -5.74 -8.79
N GLY A 528 -10.11 -5.43 -7.76
CA GLY A 528 -11.53 -5.78 -7.73
C GLY A 528 -11.77 -7.26 -8.05
N GLY A 529 -10.87 -8.13 -7.57
CA GLY A 529 -10.88 -9.56 -7.86
C GLY A 529 -12.28 -10.09 -7.57
N SER A 530 -12.97 -10.49 -8.63
CA SER A 530 -14.27 -11.14 -8.50
C SER A 530 -14.01 -12.45 -7.75
N PHE A 531 -14.44 -12.51 -6.49
CA PHE A 531 -14.54 -13.78 -5.78
C PHE A 531 -15.34 -14.72 -6.68
N SER A 532 -14.74 -15.84 -7.10
CA SER A 532 -15.46 -16.77 -7.96
C SER A 532 -16.62 -17.37 -7.16
N LYS A 533 -17.72 -17.72 -7.83
CA LYS A 533 -18.90 -18.33 -7.19
C LYS A 533 -18.58 -19.56 -6.34
N THR A 534 -17.45 -20.23 -6.58
CA THR A 534 -16.98 -21.41 -5.85
C THR A 534 -16.21 -21.09 -4.56
N VAL A 535 -15.80 -19.84 -4.35
CA VAL A 535 -15.14 -19.39 -3.09
C VAL A 535 -16.16 -19.05 -2.01
N PHE A 536 -17.45 -18.96 -2.37
CA PHE A 536 -18.55 -18.72 -1.44
C PHE A 536 -18.95 -20.03 -0.75
N GLN A 537 -18.39 -20.29 0.42
CA GLN A 537 -18.90 -21.32 1.33
C GLN A 537 -20.00 -20.73 2.21
N SER A 538 -21.03 -21.53 2.53
CA SER A 538 -22.07 -21.12 3.46
C SER A 538 -21.51 -21.04 4.88
N GLU A 539 -21.52 -19.85 5.48
CA GLU A 539 -21.15 -19.67 6.88
C GLU A 539 -22.33 -20.08 7.77
N THR A 540 -22.49 -21.37 8.07
CA THR A 540 -23.61 -21.83 8.92
C THR A 540 -23.38 -21.56 10.41
N PHE A 541 -22.14 -21.25 10.80
CA PHE A 541 -21.70 -21.29 12.21
C PHE A 541 -21.42 -19.93 12.85
N ARG A 542 -21.35 -18.83 12.08
CA ARG A 542 -21.26 -17.47 12.66
C ARG A 542 -22.58 -17.00 13.28
N PHE A 543 -23.63 -17.82 13.23
CA PHE A 543 -24.98 -17.40 13.57
C PHE A 543 -25.54 -18.21 14.74
N LYS A 544 -26.22 -17.53 15.66
CA LYS A 544 -27.10 -18.19 16.63
C LYS A 544 -28.32 -18.77 15.91
N GLY A 545 -28.39 -20.10 15.85
CA GLY A 545 -29.53 -20.85 15.29
C GLY A 545 -29.24 -21.55 13.96
N LYS A 546 -30.25 -22.24 13.41
CA LYS A 546 -30.14 -22.99 12.14
C LYS A 546 -30.29 -22.09 10.91
N CYS A 547 -29.54 -21.01 10.79
CA CYS A 547 -29.58 -20.18 9.58
C CYS A 547 -28.38 -20.49 8.68
N ASN A 548 -28.69 -21.05 7.51
CA ASN A 548 -27.75 -21.18 6.41
C ASN A 548 -27.80 -19.88 5.61
N ILE A 549 -26.98 -18.90 5.99
CA ILE A 549 -26.81 -17.70 5.16
C ILE A 549 -25.69 -17.98 4.18
N PRO A 550 -25.97 -18.07 2.86
CA PRO A 550 -24.90 -18.19 1.88
C PRO A 550 -24.04 -16.92 1.94
N TYR A 551 -22.72 -17.09 1.97
CA TYR A 551 -21.84 -15.96 1.69
C TYR A 551 -22.19 -15.46 0.29
N THR A 552 -22.33 -14.17 0.16
CA THR A 552 -22.78 -13.54 -1.07
C THR A 552 -21.79 -12.47 -1.42
N GLN A 553 -21.61 -12.21 -2.71
CA GLN A 553 -20.70 -11.15 -3.15
C GLN A 553 -21.19 -9.84 -2.53
N HIS A 554 -20.39 -9.26 -1.62
CA HIS A 554 -20.71 -8.05 -0.86
C HIS A 554 -21.77 -8.20 0.27
N GLY A 555 -22.09 -9.41 0.73
CA GLY A 555 -23.09 -9.61 1.79
C GLY A 555 -24.55 -9.48 1.34
N ARG A 556 -24.80 -9.72 0.06
CA ARG A 556 -26.06 -9.48 -0.65
C ARG A 556 -26.69 -10.75 -1.23
N ASN A 557 -27.87 -11.15 -0.77
CA ASN A 557 -28.57 -12.27 -1.38
C ASN A 557 -29.11 -11.88 -2.76
N TYR A 558 -28.36 -12.17 -3.81
CA TYR A 558 -28.86 -12.09 -5.18
C TYR A 558 -29.65 -13.37 -5.48
N ASN A 559 -30.94 -13.22 -5.72
CA ASN A 559 -31.75 -14.33 -6.23
C ASN A 559 -31.28 -14.70 -7.66
N LYS A 560 -31.85 -15.77 -8.23
CA LYS A 560 -31.48 -16.24 -9.58
C LYS A 560 -31.74 -15.21 -10.69
N GLU A 561 -32.55 -14.20 -10.41
CA GLU A 561 -32.94 -13.11 -11.30
C GLU A 561 -32.03 -11.88 -11.12
N GLY A 562 -31.06 -11.92 -10.20
CA GLY A 562 -30.17 -10.81 -9.88
C GLY A 562 -30.80 -9.75 -8.97
N GLU A 563 -31.98 -10.01 -8.42
CA GLU A 563 -32.62 -9.12 -7.46
C GLU A 563 -32.03 -9.34 -6.07
N GLU A 564 -31.67 -8.23 -5.43
CA GLU A 564 -31.08 -8.19 -4.11
C GLU A 564 -32.17 -8.21 -3.03
N GLY A 565 -32.16 -9.22 -2.17
CA GLY A 565 -33.03 -9.30 -0.99
C GLY A 565 -32.28 -8.99 0.30
N ILE A 566 -32.87 -8.18 1.18
CA ILE A 566 -32.39 -8.00 2.56
C ILE A 566 -32.42 -9.36 3.26
N ILE A 567 -31.27 -9.79 3.79
CA ILE A 567 -31.20 -10.99 4.61
C ILE A 567 -31.62 -10.58 6.03
N LYS A 568 -32.92 -10.67 6.36
CA LYS A 568 -33.44 -10.33 7.71
C LYS A 568 -32.67 -11.01 8.86
N HIS A 569 -32.11 -12.19 8.62
CA HIS A 569 -31.29 -12.91 9.60
C HIS A 569 -29.98 -12.18 9.96
N LEU A 570 -29.51 -11.24 9.13
CA LEU A 570 -28.36 -10.40 9.45
C LEU A 570 -28.70 -9.28 10.45
N GLU A 571 -29.97 -8.88 10.58
CA GLU A 571 -30.40 -7.85 11.56
C GLU A 571 -30.20 -8.32 13.01
N MET A 572 -30.25 -9.63 13.24
CA MET A 572 -30.04 -10.26 14.54
C MET A 572 -28.69 -11.00 14.62
N TRP A 573 -27.75 -10.68 13.71
CA TRP A 573 -26.48 -11.37 13.67
C TRP A 573 -25.66 -11.13 14.94
N GLN A 574 -25.17 -12.23 15.52
CA GLN A 574 -24.20 -12.25 16.60
C GLN A 574 -23.29 -13.45 16.39
N SER A 575 -21.98 -13.27 16.61
CA SER A 575 -21.02 -14.38 16.63
C SER A 575 -20.27 -14.37 17.96
N ASP A 576 -20.37 -15.46 18.71
CA ASP A 576 -19.67 -15.57 19.98
C ASP A 576 -18.18 -15.88 19.76
N PRO A 577 -17.25 -15.17 20.44
CA PRO A 577 -15.83 -15.49 20.42
C PRO A 577 -15.58 -16.91 20.93
N LEU A 578 -14.38 -17.45 20.69
CA LEU A 578 -13.96 -18.63 21.47
C LEU A 578 -13.91 -18.24 22.95
N ASP A 579 -14.34 -19.16 23.83
CA ASP A 579 -14.12 -19.00 25.26
C ASP A 579 -12.64 -19.32 25.56
N LEU A 580 -11.83 -18.27 25.69
CA LEU A 580 -10.38 -18.37 25.93
C LEU A 580 -10.04 -18.45 27.43
N THR A 581 -11.04 -18.61 28.32
CA THR A 581 -10.82 -18.66 29.77
C THR A 581 -10.42 -20.05 30.29
N GLN A 582 -10.32 -21.04 29.39
CA GLN A 582 -9.82 -22.39 29.64
C GLN A 582 -8.36 -22.50 29.20
#